data_AF-A0A2V2F4Q9-F1
#
_entry.id   AF-A0A2V2F4Q9-F1
#
_cell.length_a   1.000
_cell.length_b   1.000
_cell.length_c   1.000
_cell.angle_alpha   90.00
_cell.angle_beta   90.00
_cell.angle_gamma   90.00
#
_symmetry.space_group_name_H-M   'P 1'
#
loop_
_entity.id
_entity.type
_entity.pdbx_description
1 polymer ?
#
loop_
_entity_poly.entity_id
_entity_poly.type
_entity_poly.pdbx_seq_one_letter_code
_entity_poly.pdbx_strand_id
1 'polypeptide(L)'
;MKICPFCGTEASDTATTCDACGANQFETKCNNCGTIFDTGMYCPNCGVKAGETAKNCPRCGKRYFSAACPDCGYMPAAKEAGKAAEPEFDPTVLLRYIPPVPVKKRRTWLWVLGWIFCYPIPLTILIFRGIRYLYREYKRP
;
A
#
# COMPACT_ATOMS: atom_id res chain seq x y z
N MET A 1 -27.70 22.04 4.53
CA MET A 1 -29.10 22.23 4.98
C MET A 1 -29.98 22.27 3.76
N LYS A 2 -31.04 21.46 3.78
CA LYS A 2 -32.05 21.44 2.72
C LYS A 2 -33.20 22.37 3.09
N ILE A 3 -33.85 22.96 2.09
CA ILE A 3 -35.06 23.74 2.27
C ILE A 3 -36.12 23.23 1.29
N CYS A 4 -37.35 23.08 1.77
CA CYS A 4 -38.45 22.67 0.92
C CYS A 4 -38.90 23.85 0.04
N PRO A 5 -38.93 23.73 -1.30
CA PRO A 5 -39.35 24.82 -2.18
C PRO A 5 -40.86 25.11 -2.06
N PHE A 6 -41.66 24.16 -1.59
CA PHE A 6 -43.11 24.30 -1.50
C PHE A 6 -43.60 24.98 -0.21
N CYS A 7 -42.94 24.73 0.92
CA CYS A 7 -43.36 25.27 2.22
C CYS A 7 -42.28 26.06 2.97
N GLY A 8 -41.05 26.10 2.46
CA GLY A 8 -39.93 26.82 3.09
C GLY A 8 -39.35 26.14 4.34
N THR A 9 -39.83 24.95 4.72
CA THR A 9 -39.33 24.25 5.91
C THR A 9 -37.91 23.78 5.70
N GLU A 10 -37.03 24.10 6.66
CA GLU A 10 -35.66 23.62 6.70
C GLU A 10 -35.62 22.16 7.16
N ALA A 11 -34.90 21.33 6.42
CA ALA A 11 -34.79 19.91 6.66
C ALA A 11 -33.31 19.50 6.77
N SER A 12 -33.07 18.38 7.47
CA SER A 12 -31.73 17.79 7.55
C SER A 12 -31.23 17.35 6.17
N ASP A 13 -29.92 17.28 5.99
CA ASP A 13 -29.34 16.85 4.71
C ASP A 13 -29.70 15.39 4.36
N THR A 14 -30.10 14.60 5.36
CA THR A 14 -30.59 13.21 5.23
C THR A 14 -32.09 13.10 4.99
N ALA A 15 -32.87 14.19 5.07
CA ALA A 15 -34.31 14.13 4.85
C ALA A 15 -34.63 13.82 3.38
N THR A 16 -35.51 12.84 3.18
CA THR A 16 -36.04 12.42 1.87
C THR A 16 -37.40 13.06 1.58
N THR A 17 -38.17 13.34 2.62
CA THR A 17 -39.49 13.99 2.56
C THR A 17 -39.57 15.12 3.56
N CYS A 18 -40.34 16.15 3.24
CA CYS A 18 -40.58 17.28 4.10
C CYS A 18 -41.61 16.91 5.17
N ASP A 19 -41.27 17.07 6.45
CA ASP A 19 -42.17 16.76 7.57
C ASP A 19 -43.40 17.67 7.64
N ALA A 20 -43.32 18.88 7.06
CA ALA A 20 -44.41 19.86 7.09
C ALA A 20 -45.44 19.66 5.97
N CYS A 21 -45.01 19.38 4.73
CA CYS A 21 -45.90 19.33 3.56
C CYS A 21 -45.85 18.01 2.77
N GLY A 22 -44.98 17.06 3.15
CA GLY A 22 -44.85 15.77 2.47
C GLY A 22 -44.12 15.82 1.12
N ALA A 23 -43.63 16.98 0.68
CA ALA A 23 -42.88 17.09 -0.56
C ALA A 23 -41.55 16.29 -0.50
N ASN A 24 -41.15 15.71 -1.63
CA ASN A 24 -39.93 14.89 -1.77
C ASN A 24 -38.79 15.61 -2.51
N GLN A 25 -38.96 16.90 -2.81
CA GLN A 25 -37.97 17.74 -3.46
C GLN A 25 -37.44 18.77 -2.48
N PHE A 26 -36.14 19.06 -2.60
CA PHE A 26 -35.43 19.99 -1.73
C PHE A 26 -34.41 20.79 -2.52
N GLU A 27 -34.24 22.05 -2.13
CA GLU A 27 -33.16 22.90 -2.57
C GLU A 27 -32.10 22.99 -1.47
N THR A 28 -30.87 23.34 -1.84
CA THR A 28 -29.78 23.52 -0.87
C THR A 28 -29.70 24.98 -0.46
N LYS A 29 -29.76 25.23 0.86
CA LYS A 29 -29.51 26.56 1.42
C LYS A 29 -28.05 26.66 1.87
N CYS A 30 -27.36 27.71 1.44
CA CYS A 30 -25.99 27.99 1.88
C CYS A 30 -25.97 28.38 3.36
N ASN A 31 -25.16 27.69 4.16
CA ASN A 31 -25.00 27.99 5.59
C ASN A 31 -24.20 29.29 5.85
N ASN A 32 -23.48 29.81 4.86
CA ASN A 32 -22.68 31.03 4.98
C ASN A 32 -23.47 32.29 4.60
N CYS A 33 -24.03 32.33 3.38
CA CYS A 33 -24.71 33.52 2.85
C CYS A 33 -26.24 33.38 2.70
N GLY A 34 -26.81 32.20 2.99
CA GLY A 34 -28.26 31.96 2.88
C GLY A 34 -28.80 31.81 1.45
N THR A 35 -27.95 31.90 0.43
CA THR A 35 -28.37 31.69 -0.97
C THR A 35 -28.92 30.28 -1.15
N ILE A 36 -30.10 30.19 -1.75
CA ILE A 36 -30.76 28.93 -2.08
C ILE A 36 -30.40 28.57 -3.52
N PHE A 37 -29.97 27.34 -3.74
CA PHE A 37 -29.61 26.82 -5.04
C PHE A 37 -29.89 25.31 -5.11
N ASP A 38 -30.26 24.85 -6.28
CA ASP A 38 -30.58 23.46 -6.61
C ASP A 38 -29.38 22.72 -7.23
N THR A 39 -28.53 23.46 -7.96
CA THR A 39 -27.47 22.91 -8.80
C THR A 39 -26.08 23.32 -8.30
N GLY A 40 -25.23 22.34 -8.03
CA GLY A 40 -23.80 22.52 -7.76
C GLY A 40 -23.33 22.13 -6.36
N MET A 41 -22.03 21.84 -6.24
CA MET A 41 -21.39 21.53 -4.94
C MET A 41 -20.94 22.77 -4.17
N TYR A 42 -20.94 23.95 -4.80
CA TYR A 42 -20.46 25.19 -4.20
C TYR A 42 -21.50 26.27 -4.41
N CYS A 43 -21.67 27.12 -3.39
CA CYS A 43 -22.56 28.26 -3.48
C CYS A 43 -22.06 29.24 -4.55
N PRO A 44 -22.90 29.65 -5.53
CA PRO A 44 -22.48 30.57 -6.60
C PRO A 44 -22.14 31.97 -6.09
N ASN A 45 -22.63 32.36 -4.90
CA ASN A 45 -22.41 33.69 -4.35
C ASN A 45 -21.16 33.78 -3.47
N CYS A 46 -20.94 32.80 -2.57
CA CYS A 46 -19.84 32.86 -1.59
C CYS A 46 -18.76 31.77 -1.76
N GLY A 47 -18.92 30.84 -2.71
CA GLY A 47 -17.96 29.76 -2.97
C GLY A 47 -17.87 28.68 -1.89
N VAL A 48 -18.65 28.76 -0.80
CA VAL A 48 -18.66 27.74 0.25
C VAL A 48 -19.34 26.47 -0.25
N LYS A 49 -18.78 25.31 0.11
CA LYS A 49 -19.32 24.00 -0.24
C LYS A 49 -20.74 23.80 0.34
N ALA A 50 -21.63 23.26 -0.48
CA ALA A 50 -22.98 22.86 -0.09
C ALA A 50 -22.94 21.93 1.13
N GLY A 51 -23.70 22.28 2.17
CA GLY A 51 -23.76 21.51 3.42
C GLY A 51 -22.58 21.72 4.38
N GLU A 52 -21.58 22.53 4.04
CA GLU A 52 -20.46 22.81 4.96
C GLU A 52 -20.95 23.55 6.21
N THR A 53 -20.49 23.11 7.38
CA THR A 53 -20.84 23.72 8.67
C THR A 53 -19.76 24.68 9.12
N ALA A 54 -20.17 25.78 9.77
CA ALA A 54 -19.23 26.78 10.27
C ALA A 54 -18.38 26.20 11.40
N LYS A 55 -17.06 26.36 11.31
CA LYS A 55 -16.11 25.98 12.35
C LYS A 55 -15.78 27.22 13.18
N ASN A 56 -15.62 27.03 14.49
CA ASN A 56 -15.18 28.10 15.38
C ASN A 56 -13.65 28.12 15.41
N CYS A 57 -13.06 29.28 15.15
CA CYS A 57 -11.62 29.43 15.24
C CYS A 57 -11.17 29.38 16.72
N PRO A 58 -10.23 28.50 17.10
CA PRO A 58 -9.73 28.44 18.47
C PRO A 58 -8.85 29.65 18.83
N ARG A 59 -8.34 30.39 17.84
CA ARG A 59 -7.47 31.56 18.06
C ARG A 59 -8.27 32.85 18.24
N CYS A 60 -9.29 33.09 17.41
CA CYS A 60 -10.05 34.35 17.43
C CYS A 60 -11.53 34.19 17.80
N GLY A 61 -12.03 32.96 17.97
CA GLY A 61 -13.43 32.67 18.31
C GLY A 61 -14.44 32.88 17.17
N LYS A 62 -14.02 33.46 16.04
CA LYS A 62 -14.92 33.73 14.91
C LYS A 62 -15.29 32.45 14.15
N ARG A 63 -16.51 32.45 13.61
CA ARG A 63 -17.04 31.40 12.74
C ARG A 63 -16.50 31.55 11.33
N TYR A 64 -16.03 30.46 10.73
CA TYR A 64 -15.51 30.45 9.36
C TYR A 64 -15.79 29.13 8.66
N PHE A 65 -15.79 29.14 7.32
CA PHE A 65 -16.10 27.97 6.47
C PHE A 65 -14.92 27.54 5.58
N SER A 66 -13.93 28.42 5.41
CA SER A 66 -12.72 28.18 4.61
C SER A 66 -11.72 27.26 5.32
N ALA A 67 -10.72 26.78 4.58
CA ALA A 67 -9.63 25.98 5.14
C ALA A 67 -8.83 26.73 6.23
N ALA A 68 -8.64 28.04 6.03
CA ALA A 68 -7.98 28.95 6.95
C ALA A 68 -8.99 29.96 7.51
N CYS A 69 -8.81 30.37 8.78
CA CYS A 69 -9.58 31.46 9.36
C CYS A 69 -9.17 32.78 8.68
N PRO A 70 -10.11 33.52 8.04
CA PRO A 70 -9.79 34.73 7.29
C PRO A 70 -9.35 35.89 8.20
N ASP A 71 -9.81 35.93 9.45
CA ASP A 71 -9.51 37.03 10.37
C ASP A 71 -8.12 36.95 11.02
N CYS A 72 -7.62 35.74 11.29
CA CYS A 72 -6.38 35.56 12.08
C CYS A 72 -5.37 34.60 11.44
N GLY A 73 -5.67 34.08 10.25
CA GLY A 73 -4.80 33.14 9.52
C GLY A 73 -4.65 31.78 10.18
N TYR A 74 -5.44 31.45 11.21
CA TYR A 74 -5.37 30.12 11.84
C TYR A 74 -5.77 29.05 10.83
N MET A 75 -4.85 28.11 10.58
CA MET A 75 -5.12 26.88 9.86
C MET A 75 -5.05 25.75 10.87
N PRO A 76 -6.11 24.93 11.03
CA PRO A 76 -5.92 23.67 11.73
C PRO A 76 -4.86 22.89 10.95
N ALA A 77 -3.74 22.56 11.60
CA ALA A 77 -2.76 21.65 11.02
C ALA A 77 -3.56 20.45 10.51
N ALA A 78 -3.45 20.16 9.20
CA ALA A 78 -4.19 19.09 8.57
C ALA A 78 -4.01 17.85 9.45
N LYS A 79 -5.06 17.48 10.18
CA LYS A 79 -5.08 16.21 10.89
C LYS A 79 -5.17 15.16 9.80
N GLU A 80 -4.00 14.79 9.31
CA GLU A 80 -3.65 13.50 8.77
C GLU A 80 -4.69 12.94 7.78
N ALA A 81 -4.86 13.60 6.63
CA ALA A 81 -5.16 12.90 5.37
C ALA A 81 -3.95 12.07 4.86
N GLY A 82 -3.09 11.68 5.80
CA GLY A 82 -1.82 10.97 5.62
C GLY A 82 -1.53 10.03 6.79
N LYS A 83 -2.53 9.66 7.60
CA LYS A 83 -2.51 8.33 8.23
C LYS A 83 -2.91 7.32 7.15
N ALA A 84 -2.04 7.16 6.15
CA ALA A 84 -1.78 5.80 5.71
C ALA A 84 -1.42 5.08 7.00
N ALA A 85 -2.20 4.06 7.34
CA ALA A 85 -1.84 3.15 8.42
C ALA A 85 -0.33 2.93 8.34
N GLU A 86 0.39 3.15 9.43
CA GLU A 86 1.74 2.57 9.54
C GLU A 86 1.56 1.13 9.09
N PRO A 87 2.22 0.69 8.00
CA PRO A 87 2.17 -0.72 7.69
C PRO A 87 2.81 -1.38 8.91
N GLU A 88 2.00 -2.12 9.68
CA GLU A 88 2.51 -3.11 10.60
C GLU A 88 3.54 -3.90 9.79
N PHE A 89 4.82 -3.69 10.11
CA PHE A 89 5.91 -4.35 9.43
C PHE A 89 5.81 -5.83 9.79
N ASP A 90 5.07 -6.58 8.99
CA ASP A 90 4.97 -8.02 9.10
C ASP A 90 6.27 -8.61 8.50
N PRO A 91 7.17 -9.17 9.34
CA PRO A 91 8.42 -9.73 8.85
C PRO A 91 8.20 -10.91 7.89
N THR A 92 7.00 -11.49 7.84
CA THR A 92 6.67 -12.59 6.92
C THR A 92 6.53 -12.13 5.46
N VAL A 93 6.24 -10.84 5.21
CA VAL A 93 6.17 -10.28 3.85
C VAL A 93 7.54 -10.25 3.19
N LEU A 94 8.60 -9.92 3.94
CA LEU A 94 9.97 -9.98 3.45
C LEU A 94 10.38 -11.40 3.06
N LEU A 95 9.95 -12.41 3.81
CA LEU A 95 10.22 -13.81 3.49
C LEU A 95 9.55 -14.29 2.20
N ARG A 96 8.38 -13.75 1.85
CA ARG A 96 7.68 -14.08 0.59
C ARG A 96 8.30 -13.41 -0.63
N TYR A 97 8.93 -12.25 -0.47
CA TYR A 97 9.50 -11.49 -1.58
C TYR A 97 10.91 -11.91 -1.97
N ILE A 98 11.61 -12.70 -1.16
CA ILE A 98 12.95 -13.18 -1.50
C ILE A 98 12.83 -14.19 -2.66
N PRO A 99 13.26 -13.85 -3.89
CA PRO A 99 13.30 -14.82 -4.96
C PRO A 99 14.28 -15.94 -4.56
N PRO A 100 13.99 -17.22 -4.86
CA PRO A 100 14.92 -18.29 -4.57
C PRO A 100 16.24 -18.00 -5.30
N VAL A 101 17.28 -17.65 -4.53
CA VAL A 101 18.62 -17.42 -5.06
C VAL A 101 19.05 -18.66 -5.82
N PRO A 102 19.52 -18.55 -7.07
CA PRO A 102 19.99 -19.70 -7.83
C PRO A 102 21.23 -20.27 -7.13
N VAL A 103 21.02 -21.35 -6.36
CA VAL A 103 22.10 -22.11 -5.74
C VAL A 103 22.93 -22.75 -6.85
N LYS A 104 24.07 -22.13 -7.17
CA LYS A 104 25.05 -22.68 -8.11
C LYS A 104 25.59 -23.98 -7.52
N LYS A 105 25.04 -25.12 -7.96
CA LYS A 105 25.46 -26.46 -7.57
C LYS A 105 26.93 -26.66 -7.96
N ARG A 106 27.83 -26.51 -7.00
CA ARG A 106 29.26 -26.74 -7.21
C ARG A 106 29.46 -28.23 -7.47
N ARG A 107 29.88 -28.58 -8.69
CA ARG A 107 30.13 -29.96 -9.13
C ARG A 107 31.46 -30.47 -8.57
N THR A 108 31.62 -30.45 -7.24
CA THR A 108 32.79 -31.00 -6.54
C THR A 108 32.99 -32.49 -6.83
N TRP A 109 31.91 -33.21 -7.14
CA TRP A 109 31.92 -34.61 -7.54
C TRP A 109 32.70 -34.92 -8.83
N LEU A 110 32.77 -33.98 -9.79
CA LEU A 110 33.52 -34.21 -11.03
C LEU A 110 35.04 -34.24 -10.78
N TRP A 111 35.52 -33.44 -9.83
CA TRP A 111 36.93 -33.43 -9.45
C TRP A 111 37.34 -34.71 -8.72
N VAL A 112 36.50 -35.19 -7.81
CA VAL A 112 36.75 -36.44 -7.06
C VAL A 112 36.79 -37.64 -7.99
N LEU A 113 35.87 -37.74 -8.96
CA LEU A 113 35.90 -38.80 -9.98
C LEU A 113 37.19 -38.73 -10.82
N GLY A 114 37.64 -37.53 -11.23
CA GLY A 114 38.89 -37.36 -11.96
C GLY A 114 40.11 -37.91 -11.19
N TRP A 115 40.19 -37.66 -9.88
CA TRP A 115 41.27 -38.18 -9.03
C TRP A 115 41.20 -39.70 -8.86
N ILE A 116 39.99 -40.24 -8.67
CA ILE A 116 39.77 -41.69 -8.57
C ILE A 116 40.09 -42.41 -9.88
N PHE A 117 40.05 -41.78 -11.05
CA PHE A 117 40.52 -42.44 -12.28
C PHE A 117 42.04 -42.29 -12.48
N CYS A 118 42.62 -41.16 -12.08
CA CYS A 118 44.03 -40.85 -12.34
C CYS A 118 45.02 -41.64 -11.46
N TYR A 119 44.65 -42.02 -10.23
CA TYR A 119 45.56 -42.68 -9.29
C TYR A 119 45.54 -44.23 -9.28
N PRO A 120 44.38 -44.91 -9.27
CA PRO A 120 44.34 -46.37 -9.19
C PRO A 120 44.60 -47.05 -10.53
N ILE A 121 44.40 -46.38 -11.68
CA ILE A 121 44.74 -46.96 -12.99
C ILE A 121 46.25 -47.14 -13.16
N PRO A 122 47.11 -46.13 -12.98
CA PRO A 122 48.56 -46.35 -13.10
C PRO A 122 49.09 -47.30 -12.02
N LEU A 123 48.53 -47.27 -10.81
CA LEU A 123 48.92 -48.18 -9.73
C LEU A 123 48.57 -49.64 -10.05
N THR A 124 47.37 -49.90 -10.58
CA THR A 124 46.97 -51.25 -11.00
C THR A 124 47.81 -51.74 -12.18
N ILE A 125 48.16 -50.88 -13.16
CA ILE A 125 49.07 -51.24 -14.26
C ILE A 125 50.46 -51.62 -13.73
N LEU A 126 51.02 -50.85 -12.78
CA LEU A 126 52.33 -51.17 -12.19
C LEU A 126 52.31 -52.50 -11.44
N ILE A 127 51.26 -52.76 -10.66
CA ILE A 127 51.09 -54.05 -9.96
C ILE A 127 50.99 -55.19 -10.98
N PHE A 128 50.20 -55.04 -12.03
CA PHE A 128 50.04 -56.09 -13.05
C PHE A 128 51.34 -56.38 -13.80
N ARG A 129 52.12 -55.32 -14.12
CA ARG A 129 53.46 -55.48 -14.72
C ARG A 129 54.43 -56.18 -13.78
N GLY A 130 54.39 -55.85 -12.48
CA GLY A 130 55.20 -56.51 -11.45
C GLY A 130 54.86 -58.00 -11.31
N ILE A 131 53.57 -58.34 -11.19
CA ILE A 131 53.10 -59.73 -11.14
C ILE A 131 53.50 -60.50 -12.40
N ARG A 132 53.36 -59.89 -13.59
CA ARG A 132 53.78 -60.51 -14.86
C ARG A 132 55.29 -60.74 -14.93
N TYR A 133 56.09 -59.82 -14.38
CA TYR A 133 57.54 -60.00 -14.28
C TYR A 133 57.90 -61.16 -13.36
N LEU A 134 57.33 -61.20 -12.15
CA LEU A 134 57.57 -62.30 -11.19
C LEU A 134 57.13 -63.66 -11.74
N TYR A 135 55.97 -63.72 -12.40
CA TYR A 135 55.50 -64.95 -13.05
C TYR A 135 56.44 -65.41 -14.17
N ARG A 136 57.04 -64.48 -14.93
CA ARG A 136 58.05 -64.80 -15.96
C ARG A 136 59.34 -65.33 -15.35
N GLU A 137 59.77 -64.77 -14.23
CA GLU A 137 60.99 -65.20 -13.52
C GLU A 137 60.81 -66.58 -12.90
N TYR A 138 59.67 -66.83 -12.24
CA TYR A 138 59.33 -68.14 -11.69
C TYR A 138 59.24 -69.25 -12.76
N LYS A 139 58.82 -68.91 -13.98
CA LYS A 139 58.66 -69.84 -15.10
C LYS A 139 59.92 -69.97 -15.99
N ARG A 140 61.03 -69.30 -15.66
CA ARG A 140 62.31 -69.59 -16.32
C ARG A 140 62.81 -70.96 -15.81
N PRO A 141 62.98 -71.95 -16.70
CA PRO A 141 63.51 -73.28 -16.33
C PRO A 141 65.00 -73.22 -15.96
#